data_AF-A0A023G4V7-F1
#
_entry.id   AF-A0A023G4V7-F1
#
_cell.length_a   1.000
_cell.length_b   1.000
_cell.length_c   1.000
_cell.angle_alpha   90.00
_cell.angle_beta   90.00
_cell.angle_gamma   90.00
#
_symmetry.space_group_name_H-M   'P 1'
#
loop_
_entity.id
_entity.type
_entity.pdbx_description
1 polymer ?
#
loop_
_entity_poly.entity_id
_entity_poly.type
_entity_poly.pdbx_seq_one_letter_code
_entity_poly.pdbx_strand_id
1 'polypeptide(L)'
;MLRRFLQLGAVAGTSGATYLALQNNQWDVSNIGIVRFGRAAATVSRIACDYKFATMGMDKDSEEYAKARSEVHQRSAERLLHLCCVNGGVFIKVGH
;
A
#
# COMPACT_ATOMS: atom_id res chain seq x y z
N MET A 1 6.72 -37.32 22.84
CA MET A 1 5.70 -36.40 23.40
C MET A 1 6.26 -35.02 23.72
N LEU A 2 7.40 -34.91 24.41
CA LEU A 2 8.04 -33.64 24.80
C LEU A 2 8.23 -32.62 23.66
N ARG A 3 8.64 -33.08 22.47
CA ARG A 3 8.85 -32.21 21.30
C ARG A 3 7.56 -31.53 20.80
N ARG A 4 6.41 -32.21 20.91
CA ARG A 4 5.10 -31.62 20.55
C ARG A 4 4.66 -30.58 21.57
N PHE A 5 4.91 -30.81 22.85
CA PHE A 5 4.65 -29.82 23.89
C PHE A 5 5.53 -28.58 23.74
N LEU A 6 6.81 -28.75 23.41
CA LEU A 6 7.72 -27.63 23.11
C LEU A 6 7.24 -26.83 21.89
N GLN A 7 6.81 -27.52 20.82
CA GLN A 7 6.29 -26.88 19.62
C GLN A 7 4.99 -26.12 19.89
N LEU A 8 4.05 -26.72 20.61
CA LEU A 8 2.78 -26.08 20.98
C LEU A 8 3.01 -24.88 21.91
N GLY A 9 3.91 -24.99 22.88
CA GLY A 9 4.29 -23.89 23.76
C GLY A 9 4.97 -22.74 23.01
N ALA A 10 5.86 -23.05 22.06
CA ALA A 10 6.48 -22.04 21.21
C ALA A 10 5.44 -21.29 20.36
N VAL A 11 4.52 -22.02 19.71
CA VAL A 11 3.45 -21.42 18.90
C VAL A 11 2.54 -20.54 19.75
N ALA A 12 2.07 -21.05 20.90
CA ALA A 12 1.22 -20.30 21.82
C ALA A 12 1.92 -19.06 22.41
N GLY A 13 3.21 -19.15 22.71
CA GLY A 13 4.02 -18.03 23.17
C GLY A 13 4.16 -16.94 22.12
N THR A 14 4.47 -17.32 20.87
CA THR A 14 4.57 -16.36 19.76
C THR A 14 3.25 -15.67 19.44
N SER A 15 2.12 -16.40 19.47
CA SER A 15 0.81 -15.81 19.21
C SER A 15 0.37 -14.88 20.35
N GLY A 16 0.59 -15.26 21.61
CA GLY A 16 0.31 -14.42 22.78
C GLY A 16 1.15 -13.14 22.81
N ALA A 17 2.46 -13.23 22.54
CA ALA A 17 3.34 -12.06 22.47
C ALA A 17 2.94 -11.10 21.34
N THR A 18 2.57 -11.64 20.17
CA THR A 18 2.08 -10.84 19.04
C THR A 18 0.77 -10.14 19.38
N TYR A 19 -0.16 -10.83 20.05
CA TYR A 19 -1.44 -10.27 20.48
C TYR A 19 -1.25 -9.10 21.46
N LEU A 20 -0.40 -9.28 22.48
CA LEU A 20 -0.10 -8.23 23.46
C LEU A 20 0.59 -7.03 22.80
N ALA A 21 1.53 -7.27 21.88
CA ALA A 21 2.19 -6.20 21.12
C ALA A 21 1.20 -5.41 20.24
N LEU A 22 0.26 -6.08 19.58
CA LEU A 22 -0.79 -5.45 18.77
C LEU A 22 -1.78 -4.64 19.62
N GLN A 23 -2.16 -5.17 20.80
CA GLN A 23 -3.04 -4.48 21.74
C GLN A 23 -2.39 -3.20 22.27
N ASN A 24 -1.10 -3.25 22.61
CA ASN A 24 -0.35 -2.08 23.07
C ASN A 24 -0.12 -1.05 21.94
N ASN A 25 -0.07 -1.50 20.69
CA ASN A 25 0.06 -0.67 19.48
C ASN A 25 -1.30 -0.18 18.92
N GLN A 26 -2.37 -0.16 19.73
CA GLN A 26 -3.72 0.30 19.35
C GLN A 26 -4.26 -0.29 18.03
N TRP A 27 -3.86 -1.51 17.65
CA TRP A 27 -4.22 -2.11 16.37
C TRP A 27 -3.85 -1.26 15.14
N ASP A 28 -2.78 -0.45 15.22
CA ASP A 28 -2.28 0.28 14.07
C ASP A 28 -1.57 -0.66 13.08
N VAL A 29 -2.39 -1.41 12.36
CA VAL A 29 -2.00 -2.33 11.29
C VAL A 29 -1.39 -1.58 10.10
N SER A 30 -1.53 -0.26 10.04
CA SER A 30 -0.92 0.60 9.02
C SER A 30 0.60 0.56 9.07
N ASN A 31 1.19 0.19 10.22
CA ASN A 31 2.64 0.00 10.37
C ASN A 31 3.12 -1.39 9.96
N ILE A 32 2.21 -2.32 9.66
CA ILE A 32 2.57 -3.66 9.20
C ILE A 32 2.97 -3.58 7.73
N GLY A 33 4.18 -4.04 7.41
CA GLY A 33 4.75 -3.99 6.06
C GLY A 33 3.84 -4.61 4.98
N ILE A 34 3.12 -5.69 5.31
CA ILE A 34 2.20 -6.33 4.37
C ILE A 34 1.00 -5.44 4.01
N VAL A 35 0.49 -4.68 4.96
CA VAL A 35 -0.63 -3.75 4.75
C VAL A 35 -0.17 -2.58 3.87
N ARG A 36 1.00 -2.01 4.17
CA ARG A 36 1.62 -0.95 3.36
C ARG A 36 1.85 -1.39 1.93
N PHE A 37 2.40 -2.60 1.76
CA PHE A 37 2.64 -3.19 0.44
C PHE A 37 1.33 -3.46 -0.31
N GLY A 38 0.33 -4.03 0.35
CA GLY A 38 -0.98 -4.27 -0.26
C GLY A 38 -1.65 -2.99 -0.76
N ARG A 39 -1.59 -1.92 0.01
CA ARG A 39 -2.11 -0.60 -0.38
C ARG A 39 -1.35 0.01 -1.55
N ALA A 40 -0.03 -0.18 -1.59
CA ALA A 40 0.81 0.25 -2.69
C ALA A 40 0.47 -0.53 -3.97
N ALA A 41 0.40 -1.85 -3.89
CA ALA A 41 0.02 -2.71 -5.01
C ALA A 41 -1.38 -2.36 -5.56
N ALA A 42 -2.36 -2.13 -4.69
CA ALA A 42 -3.70 -1.70 -5.10
C ALA A 42 -3.69 -0.34 -5.81
N THR A 43 -2.94 0.64 -5.28
CA THR A 43 -2.82 1.98 -5.87
C THR A 43 -2.17 1.94 -7.25
N VAL A 44 -1.05 1.22 -7.39
CA VAL A 44 -0.33 1.08 -8.66
C VAL A 44 -1.20 0.34 -9.69
N SER A 45 -1.90 -0.72 -9.28
CA SER A 45 -2.82 -1.44 -10.15
C SER A 45 -3.93 -0.53 -10.68
N ARG A 46 -4.49 0.33 -9.82
CA ARG A 46 -5.51 1.31 -10.21
C ARG A 46 -4.98 2.33 -11.21
N ILE A 47 -3.75 2.83 -11.01
CA ILE A 47 -3.10 3.77 -11.93
C ILE A 47 -2.88 3.11 -13.30
N ALA A 48 -2.38 1.87 -13.33
CA ALA A 48 -2.16 1.14 -14.57
C ALA A 48 -3.47 0.91 -15.35
N CYS A 49 -4.55 0.54 -14.65
CA CYS A 49 -5.86 0.43 -15.26
C CYS A 49 -6.39 1.77 -15.80
N ASP A 50 -6.27 2.86 -15.04
CA ASP A 50 -6.72 4.20 -15.45
C ASP A 50 -6.02 4.62 -16.76
N TYR A 51 -4.69 4.46 -16.85
CA TYR A 51 -3.96 4.69 -18.11
C TYR A 51 -4.49 3.86 -19.27
N LYS A 52 -4.66 2.56 -19.04
CA LYS A 52 -5.11 1.63 -20.07
C LYS A 52 -6.48 2.02 -20.62
N PHE A 53 -7.43 2.34 -19.75
CA PHE A 53 -8.80 2.68 -20.16
C PHE A 53 -8.91 4.10 -20.71
N ALA A 54 -8.24 5.08 -20.10
CA ALA A 54 -8.33 6.49 -20.53
C ALA A 54 -7.68 6.75 -21.89
N THR A 55 -6.73 5.91 -22.30
CA THR A 55 -6.04 6.05 -23.60
C THR A 55 -6.42 4.96 -24.60
N MET A 56 -7.40 4.11 -24.26
CA MET A 56 -7.78 2.97 -25.10
C MET A 56 -8.38 3.45 -26.43
N GLY A 57 -7.83 2.98 -27.55
CA GLY A 57 -8.34 3.30 -28.89
C GLY A 57 -7.97 4.70 -29.39
N MET A 58 -7.17 5.46 -28.64
CA MET A 58 -6.65 6.75 -29.09
C MET A 58 -5.33 6.55 -29.85
N ASP A 59 -5.11 7.38 -30.87
CA ASP A 59 -3.81 7.45 -31.53
C ASP A 59 -2.78 8.16 -30.63
N LYS A 60 -1.53 7.67 -30.60
CA LYS A 60 -0.52 8.15 -29.65
C LYS A 60 -0.01 9.55 -29.96
N ASP A 61 -0.08 9.96 -31.22
CA ASP A 61 0.36 11.27 -31.67
C ASP A 61 -0.80 12.29 -31.66
N SER A 62 -2.00 11.87 -31.24
CA SER A 62 -3.15 12.76 -31.15
C SER A 62 -3.08 13.67 -29.92
N GLU A 63 -3.61 14.88 -30.08
CA GLU A 63 -3.75 15.84 -28.98
C GLU A 63 -4.68 15.30 -27.88
N GLU A 64 -5.66 14.48 -28.25
CA GLU A 64 -6.59 13.81 -27.33
C GLU A 64 -5.85 12.82 -26.42
N TYR A 65 -4.92 12.04 -26.96
CA TYR A 65 -4.07 11.14 -26.16
C TYR A 65 -3.18 11.94 -25.21
N ALA A 66 -2.55 13.02 -25.68
CA ALA A 66 -1.71 13.86 -24.85
C ALA A 66 -2.50 14.48 -23.68
N LYS A 67 -3.72 14.95 -23.95
CA LYS A 67 -4.62 15.50 -22.94
C LYS A 67 -5.06 14.44 -21.93
N ALA A 68 -5.58 13.30 -22.39
CA ALA A 68 -6.00 12.20 -21.53
C ALA A 68 -4.85 11.69 -20.65
N ARG A 69 -3.65 11.56 -21.22
CA ARG A 69 -2.44 11.15 -20.50
C ARG A 69 -2.06 12.15 -19.40
N SER A 70 -2.15 13.45 -19.68
CA SER A 70 -1.87 14.53 -18.71
C SER A 70 -2.83 14.48 -17.52
N GLU A 71 -4.13 14.32 -17.79
CA GLU A 71 -5.14 14.20 -16.74
C GLU A 71 -4.94 12.95 -15.87
N VAL A 72 -4.62 11.80 -16.48
CA VAL A 72 -4.31 10.58 -15.73
C VAL A 72 -3.03 10.76 -14.91
N HIS A 73 -2.02 11.47 -15.42
CA HIS A 73 -0.78 11.76 -14.68
C HIS A 73 -1.08 12.54 -13.40
N GLN A 74 -1.88 13.60 -13.49
CA GLN A 74 -2.25 14.42 -12.34
C GLN A 74 -2.98 13.58 -11.27
N ARG A 75 -4.02 12.84 -11.66
CA ARG A 75 -4.76 11.97 -10.71
C ARG A 75 -3.88 10.88 -10.10
N SER A 76 -2.93 10.36 -10.88
CA SER A 76 -2.00 9.33 -10.41
C SER A 76 -1.02 9.89 -9.38
N ALA A 77 -0.52 11.10 -9.58
CA ALA A 77 0.34 11.80 -8.62
C ALA A 77 -0.39 12.04 -7.29
N GLU A 78 -1.65 12.49 -7.34
CA GLU A 78 -2.48 12.69 -6.14
C GLU A 78 -2.72 11.38 -5.37
N ARG A 79 -2.99 10.28 -6.08
CA ARG A 79 -3.16 8.95 -5.46
C ARG A 79 -1.87 8.44 -4.81
N LEU A 80 -0.73 8.66 -5.46
CA LEU A 80 0.58 8.28 -4.90
C LEU A 80 0.93 9.14 -3.68
N LEU A 81 0.66 10.45 -3.72
CA LEU A 81 0.82 11.34 -2.57
C LEU A 81 -0.03 10.85 -1.39
N HIS A 82 -1.31 10.60 -1.62
CA HIS A 82 -2.19 10.07 -0.59
C HIS A 82 -1.72 8.72 -0.05
N LEU A 83 -1.29 7.80 -0.92
CA LEU A 83 -0.70 6.53 -0.50
C LEU A 83 0.51 6.75 0.41
N CYS A 84 1.44 7.65 0.06
CA CYS A 84 2.60 7.99 0.88
C CYS A 84 2.18 8.57 2.24
N CYS A 85 1.20 9.48 2.26
CA CYS A 85 0.66 10.07 3.48
C CYS A 85 0.12 8.99 4.43
N VAL A 86 -0.68 8.07 3.92
CA VAL A 86 -1.35 7.10 4.79
C VAL A 86 -0.52 5.84 5.03
N ASN A 87 0.47 5.51 4.19
CA ASN A 87 1.44 4.44 4.51
C ASN A 87 2.45 4.87 5.58
N GLY A 88 2.60 6.18 5.85
CA GLY A 88 3.39 6.71 6.96
C GLY A 88 4.86 6.25 6.90
N GLY A 89 5.70 7.00 6.18
CA GLY A 89 7.12 6.68 6.01
C GLY A 89 8.03 7.88 6.28
N VAL A 90 9.34 7.60 6.38
CA VAL A 90 10.44 8.56 6.60
C VAL A 90 10.52 9.69 5.53
N PHE A 91 9.70 9.61 4.48
CA PHE A 91 9.66 10.55 3.36
C PHE A 91 8.59 11.65 3.48
N ILE A 92 7.83 11.71 4.58
CA ILE A 92 7.10 12.94 4.94
C ILE A 92 8.16 13.96 5.36
N LYS A 93 8.67 14.78 4.43
CA LYS A 93 9.42 15.97 4.81
C LYS A 93 8.45 16.89 5.56
N VAL A 94 8.63 17.01 6.86
CA VAL A 94 8.10 18.12 7.66
C VAL A 94 8.77 19.40 7.15
N GLY A 95 8.11 20.07 6.22
CA GLY A 95 8.37 21.49 5.96
C GLY A 95 7.94 22.25 7.20
N HIS A 96 8.90 22.92 7.82
CA HIS A 96 8.72 23.77 8.99
C HIS A 96 7.98 25.06 8.64
#